data_AF-A0A853HUW8-F1
#
_entry.id   AF-A0A853HUW8-F1
#
_cell.length_a   1.000
_cell.length_b   1.000
_cell.length_c   1.000
_cell.angle_alpha   90.00
_cell.angle_beta   90.00
_cell.angle_gamma   90.00
#
_symmetry.space_group_name_H-M   'P 1'
#
loop_
_entity.id
_entity.type
_entity.pdbx_description
1 polymer ?
#
loop_
_entity_poly.entity_id
_entity_poly.type
_entity_poly.pdbx_seq_one_letter_code
_entity_poly.pdbx_strand_id
1 'polypeptide(L)'
;MLDWQEDAQLDRVDCFKYSPVEGAKANELPGAVPEEVKQECWERFMATQQQISANKLQQKFGKTYVEVIIDEVGDGGAAGRTQADAPEIDGKLYLEGATHIQAGQLVKLVVEEADEYDMWRHLLHE
;
A
#
# COMPACT_ATOMS: atom_id res chain seq x y z
N MET A 1 -11.83 5.30 17.20
CA MET A 1 -10.75 5.42 16.19
C MET A 1 -10.83 4.29 15.18
N LEU A 2 -10.87 3.01 15.58
CA LEU A 2 -11.08 1.90 14.65
C LEU A 2 -12.41 2.02 13.89
N ASP A 3 -13.52 2.26 14.59
CA ASP A 3 -14.84 2.47 13.93
C ASP A 3 -14.79 3.60 12.89
N TRP A 4 -14.10 4.70 13.21
CA TRP A 4 -13.92 5.81 12.27
C TRP A 4 -13.09 5.41 11.05
N GLN A 5 -12.05 4.60 11.25
CA GLN A 5 -11.21 4.09 10.17
C GLN A 5 -12.01 3.16 9.24
N GLU A 6 -12.85 2.29 9.82
CA GLU A 6 -13.80 1.45 9.10
C GLU A 6 -14.82 2.28 8.33
N ASP A 7 -15.32 3.38 8.88
CA ASP A 7 -16.24 4.27 8.15
C ASP A 7 -15.53 5.06 7.03
N ALA A 8 -14.29 5.51 7.27
CA ALA A 8 -13.56 6.38 6.36
C ALA A 8 -13.02 5.65 5.12
N GLN A 9 -12.71 4.34 5.22
CA GLN A 9 -12.24 3.51 4.10
C GLN A 9 -11.07 4.13 3.32
N LEU A 10 -10.07 4.65 4.02
CA LEU A 10 -8.91 5.29 3.41
C LEU A 10 -8.02 4.27 2.66
N ASP A 11 -7.46 4.67 1.51
CA ASP A 11 -6.66 3.79 0.64
C ASP A 11 -5.31 3.39 1.24
N ARG A 12 -4.59 4.36 1.82
CA ARG A 12 -3.24 4.18 2.38
C ARG A 12 -3.17 4.92 3.72
N VAL A 13 -2.85 4.20 4.79
CA VAL A 13 -2.68 4.77 6.13
C VAL A 13 -1.53 4.03 6.81
N ASP A 14 -0.68 4.80 7.47
CA ASP A 14 0.31 4.28 8.41
C ASP A 14 0.10 4.90 9.79
N CYS A 15 0.58 4.22 10.83
CA CYS A 15 0.45 4.64 12.21
C CYS A 15 1.78 4.49 12.93
N PHE A 16 2.14 5.51 13.69
CA PHE A 16 3.36 5.53 14.49
C PHE A 16 3.02 5.58 15.96
N LYS A 17 3.65 4.71 16.75
CA LYS A 17 3.59 4.78 18.20
C LYS A 17 4.20 6.09 18.68
N TYR A 18 3.57 6.71 19.66
CA TYR A 18 4.10 7.92 20.27
C TYR A 18 5.45 7.65 20.96
N SER A 19 6.44 8.47 20.60
CA SER A 19 7.78 8.49 21.19
C SER A 19 8.05 9.85 21.85
N PRO A 20 8.45 9.90 23.13
CA PRO A 20 8.68 11.15 23.86
C PRO A 20 10.04 11.75 23.47
N VAL A 21 10.10 12.42 22.32
CA VAL A 21 11.30 13.15 21.88
C VAL A 21 11.59 14.31 22.83
N GLU A 22 12.87 14.55 23.13
CA GLU A 22 13.29 15.64 24.00
C GLU A 22 12.76 17.00 23.50
N GLY A 23 12.19 17.79 24.41
CA GLY A 23 11.59 19.10 24.10
C GLY A 23 10.20 19.06 23.48
N ALA A 24 9.61 17.89 23.23
CA ALA A 24 8.24 17.81 22.72
C ALA A 24 7.20 18.21 23.79
N LYS A 25 6.35 19.20 23.49
CA LYS A 25 5.24 19.64 24.37
C LYS A 25 4.30 18.50 24.77
N ALA A 26 4.15 17.49 23.91
CA ALA A 26 3.34 16.31 24.20
C ALA A 26 3.81 15.55 25.46
N ASN A 27 5.08 15.68 25.86
CA ASN A 27 5.63 15.06 27.06
C ASN A 27 4.98 15.62 28.35
N GLU A 28 4.40 16.83 28.29
CA GLU A 28 3.74 17.48 29.43
C GLU A 28 2.30 16.96 29.63
N LEU A 29 1.74 16.21 28.67
CA LEU A 29 0.38 15.69 28.77
C LEU A 29 0.35 14.51 29.77
N PRO A 30 -0.59 14.51 30.72
CA PRO A 30 -0.78 13.37 31.61
C PRO A 30 -1.38 12.17 30.86
N GLY A 31 -1.23 10.97 31.43
CA GLY A 31 -1.86 9.76 30.88
C GLY A 31 -1.02 9.01 29.85
N ALA A 32 0.31 9.14 29.90
CA ALA A 32 1.20 8.29 29.13
C ALA A 32 0.93 6.81 29.44
N VAL A 33 0.71 6.02 28.39
CA VAL A 33 0.45 4.59 28.51
C VAL A 33 1.75 3.79 28.41
N PRO A 34 1.81 2.59 29.03
CA PRO A 34 2.94 1.66 28.88
C PRO A 34 3.16 1.28 27.41
N GLU A 35 4.39 0.86 27.10
CA GLU A 35 4.77 0.51 25.72
C GLU A 35 3.96 -0.67 25.19
N GLU A 36 3.58 -1.61 26.06
CA GLU A 36 2.75 -2.77 25.71
C GLU A 36 1.36 -2.34 25.21
N VAL A 37 0.78 -1.31 25.82
CA VAL A 37 -0.52 -0.76 25.39
C VAL A 37 -0.37 -0.04 24.06
N LYS A 38 0.72 0.70 23.84
CA LYS A 38 0.98 1.33 22.53
C LYS A 38 1.14 0.28 21.43
N GLN A 39 1.84 -0.81 21.74
CA GLN A 39 2.04 -1.92 20.83
C GLN A 39 0.71 -2.58 20.46
N GLU A 40 -0.13 -2.92 21.44
CA GLU A 40 -1.46 -3.50 21.18
C GLU A 40 -2.34 -2.56 20.33
N CYS A 41 -2.35 -1.26 20.65
CA CYS A 41 -3.09 -0.27 19.87
C CYS A 41 -2.59 -0.18 18.42
N TRP A 42 -1.27 -0.19 18.23
CA TRP A 42 -0.66 -0.17 16.90
C TRP A 42 -1.03 -1.41 16.09
N GLU A 43 -0.93 -2.60 16.68
CA GLU A 43 -1.26 -3.87 16.02
C GLU A 43 -2.73 -3.90 15.57
N ARG A 44 -3.64 -3.51 16.46
CA ARG A 44 -5.08 -3.47 16.14
C ARG A 44 -5.40 -2.45 15.05
N PHE A 45 -4.77 -1.28 15.09
CA PHE A 45 -4.96 -0.24 14.09
C PHE A 45 -4.43 -0.67 12.71
N MET A 46 -3.22 -1.22 12.66
CA MET A 46 -2.61 -1.66 11.41
C MET A 46 -3.33 -2.88 10.83
N ALA A 47 -3.78 -3.83 11.65
CA ALA A 47 -4.58 -4.96 11.18
C ALA A 47 -5.93 -4.51 10.57
N THR A 48 -6.58 -3.52 11.20
CA THR A 48 -7.82 -2.93 10.65
C THR A 48 -7.55 -2.26 9.30
N GLN A 49 -6.47 -1.47 9.20
CA GLN A 49 -6.09 -0.84 7.93
C GLN A 49 -5.76 -1.86 6.85
N GLN A 50 -5.01 -2.92 7.16
CA GLN A 50 -4.64 -3.97 6.21
C GLN A 50 -5.87 -4.60 5.57
N GLN A 51 -6.89 -4.89 6.39
CA GLN A 51 -8.16 -5.42 5.88
C GLN A 51 -8.87 -4.45 4.93
N ILE A 52 -8.85 -3.14 5.24
CA ILE A 52 -9.42 -2.09 4.38
C ILE A 52 -8.65 -2.01 3.06
N SER A 53 -7.32 -1.93 3.11
CA SER A 53 -6.44 -1.86 1.94
C SER A 53 -6.67 -3.07 1.01
N ALA A 54 -6.67 -4.28 1.57
CA ALA A 54 -6.93 -5.51 0.82
C ALA A 54 -8.31 -5.48 0.14
N ASN A 55 -9.37 -5.07 0.86
CA ASN A 55 -10.71 -4.97 0.30
C ASN A 55 -10.80 -3.95 -0.86
N LYS A 56 -10.10 -2.81 -0.75
CA LYS A 56 -10.06 -1.79 -1.81
C LYS A 56 -9.26 -2.25 -3.02
N LEU A 57 -8.15 -2.95 -2.82
CA LEU A 57 -7.36 -3.53 -3.91
C LEU A 57 -8.14 -4.64 -4.63
N GLN A 58 -8.83 -5.52 -3.89
CA GLN A 58 -9.71 -6.53 -4.48
C GLN A 58 -10.83 -5.95 -5.34
N GLN A 59 -11.33 -4.75 -5.05
CA GLN A 59 -12.32 -4.09 -5.91
C GLN A 59 -11.75 -3.71 -7.29
N LYS A 60 -10.43 -3.54 -7.42
CA LYS A 60 -9.75 -3.25 -8.69
C LYS A 60 -9.52 -4.49 -9.56
N PHE A 61 -9.51 -5.68 -8.94
CA PHE A 61 -9.30 -6.96 -9.61
C PHE A 61 -10.31 -7.19 -10.75
N GLY A 62 -9.81 -7.50 -11.95
CA GLY A 62 -10.61 -7.99 -13.07
C GLY A 62 -11.69 -7.03 -13.62
N LYS A 63 -11.79 -5.79 -13.12
CA LYS A 63 -12.93 -4.89 -13.42
C LYS A 63 -12.57 -3.66 -14.25
N THR A 64 -11.33 -3.16 -14.15
CA THR A 64 -10.95 -1.91 -14.81
C THR A 64 -9.51 -1.97 -15.29
N TYR A 65 -9.26 -1.42 -16.49
CA TYR A 65 -7.90 -1.12 -16.92
C TYR A 65 -7.29 -0.06 -16.00
N VAL A 66 -6.18 -0.39 -15.36
CA VAL A 66 -5.35 0.57 -14.63
C VAL A 66 -4.26 1.09 -15.55
N GLU A 67 -3.98 2.39 -15.45
CA GLU A 67 -2.83 3.00 -16.11
C GLU A 67 -1.64 2.95 -15.16
N VAL A 68 -0.52 2.43 -15.67
CA VAL A 68 0.69 2.15 -14.90
C VAL A 68 1.86 2.84 -15.58
N ILE A 69 2.62 3.63 -14.81
CA ILE A 69 3.92 4.12 -15.22
C ILE A 69 4.97 3.08 -14.85
N ILE A 70 5.79 2.67 -15.82
CA ILE A 70 6.86 1.70 -15.60
C ILE A 70 8.05 2.40 -14.97
N ASP A 71 8.49 1.94 -13.80
CA ASP A 71 9.65 2.49 -13.10
C ASP A 71 10.92 1.72 -13.49
N GLU A 72 10.83 0.39 -13.59
CA GLU A 72 11.97 -0.49 -13.86
C GLU A 72 11.59 -1.71 -14.71
N VAL A 73 12.55 -2.20 -15.49
CA VAL A 73 12.44 -3.41 -16.32
C VAL A 73 13.70 -4.25 -16.09
N GLY A 74 13.50 -5.53 -15.81
CA GLY A 74 14.57 -6.51 -15.61
C GLY A 74 14.28 -7.83 -16.32
N ASP A 75 15.11 -8.84 -16.06
CA ASP A 75 15.07 -10.11 -16.80
C ASP A 75 13.76 -10.91 -16.60
N GLY A 76 13.08 -10.72 -15.46
CA GLY A 76 11.82 -11.40 -15.12
C GLY A 76 10.55 -10.64 -15.51
N GLY A 77 10.66 -9.40 -15.98
CA GLY A 77 9.52 -8.53 -16.26
C GLY A 77 9.76 -7.09 -15.83
N ALA A 78 8.68 -6.38 -15.51
CA ALA A 78 8.73 -4.97 -15.14
C ALA A 78 8.03 -4.70 -13.82
N ALA A 79 8.41 -3.61 -13.16
CA ALA A 79 7.67 -3.06 -12.03
C ALA A 79 7.32 -1.60 -12.31
N GLY A 80 6.17 -1.19 -11.81
CA GLY A 80 5.66 0.16 -11.96
C GLY A 80 4.64 0.49 -10.89
N ARG A 81 3.93 1.58 -11.10
CA ARG A 81 2.98 2.11 -10.13
C ARG A 81 1.81 2.81 -10.80
N THR A 82 0.66 2.86 -10.13
CA THR A 82 -0.49 3.61 -10.63
C THR A 82 -0.40 5.07 -10.23
N GLN A 83 -1.30 5.92 -10.72
CA GLN A 83 -1.36 7.32 -10.27
C GLN A 83 -1.64 7.44 -8.75
N ALA A 84 -2.17 6.38 -8.13
CA ALA A 84 -2.56 6.38 -6.72
C ALA A 84 -1.43 5.97 -5.77
N ASP A 85 -0.28 5.56 -6.30
CA ASP A 85 0.83 5.00 -5.51
C ASP A 85 2.04 5.93 -5.59
N ALA A 86 2.51 6.41 -4.45
CA ALA A 86 3.71 7.24 -4.33
C ALA A 86 5.00 6.41 -4.50
N PRO A 87 6.05 6.95 -5.16
CA PRO A 87 7.34 6.27 -5.27
C PRO A 87 7.92 5.96 -3.89
N GLU A 88 8.50 4.77 -3.73
CA GLU A 88 9.24 4.31 -2.52
C GLU A 88 8.41 4.18 -1.23
N ILE A 89 7.17 4.68 -1.21
CA ILE A 89 6.32 4.72 -0.01
C ILE A 89 5.18 3.70 -0.13
N ASP A 90 4.51 3.67 -1.27
CA ASP A 90 3.37 2.77 -1.51
C ASP A 90 3.80 1.49 -2.23
N GLY A 91 2.84 0.56 -2.38
CA GLY A 91 3.04 -0.70 -3.07
C GLY A 91 3.31 -0.55 -4.57
N LYS A 92 3.83 -1.61 -5.16
CA LYS A 92 4.18 -1.71 -6.57
C LYS A 92 3.18 -2.57 -7.34
N LEU A 93 3.15 -2.35 -8.64
CA LEU A 93 2.52 -3.25 -9.61
C LEU A 93 3.60 -3.99 -10.39
N TYR A 94 3.54 -5.31 -10.35
CA TYR A 94 4.48 -6.18 -11.05
C TYR A 94 3.86 -6.75 -12.33
N LEU A 95 4.64 -6.72 -13.40
CA LEU A 95 4.31 -7.22 -14.73
C LEU A 95 5.26 -8.35 -15.11
N GLU A 96 4.89 -9.56 -14.75
CA GLU A 96 5.72 -10.74 -15.02
C GLU A 96 5.80 -11.03 -16.51
N GLY A 97 7.02 -11.29 -16.98
CA GLY A 97 7.32 -11.55 -18.40
C GLY A 97 7.32 -10.29 -19.29
N ALA A 98 7.01 -9.11 -18.76
CA ALA A 98 7.01 -7.86 -19.52
C ALA A 98 8.42 -7.28 -19.70
N THR A 99 9.28 -7.97 -20.46
CA THR A 99 10.66 -7.55 -20.71
C THR A 99 10.81 -6.63 -21.93
N HIS A 100 9.76 -6.50 -22.73
CA HIS A 100 9.74 -5.74 -23.99
C HIS A 100 9.31 -4.27 -23.83
N ILE A 101 8.90 -3.87 -22.62
CA ILE A 101 8.51 -2.49 -22.30
C ILE A 101 9.71 -1.68 -21.78
N GLN A 102 9.53 -0.38 -21.60
CA GLN A 102 10.60 0.52 -21.16
C GLN A 102 10.21 1.34 -19.93
N ALA A 103 11.19 1.66 -19.09
CA ALA A 103 11.00 2.61 -18.00
C ALA A 103 10.52 3.98 -18.52
N GLY A 104 9.59 4.61 -17.81
CA GLY A 104 8.89 5.83 -18.19
C GLY A 104 7.70 5.62 -19.13
N GLN A 105 7.48 4.41 -19.63
CA GLN A 105 6.32 4.10 -20.47
C GLN A 105 5.03 4.06 -19.63
N LEU A 106 3.93 4.58 -20.18
CA LEU A 106 2.58 4.38 -19.64
C LEU A 106 1.93 3.19 -20.34
N VAL A 107 1.45 2.23 -19.56
CA VAL A 107 0.75 1.04 -20.06
C VAL A 107 -0.62 0.91 -19.41
N LYS A 108 -1.58 0.32 -20.13
CA LYS A 108 -2.92 0.01 -19.62
C LYS A 108 -3.11 -1.48 -19.52
N LEU A 109 -3.50 -1.96 -18.35
CA LEU A 109 -3.62 -3.39 -18.07
C LEU A 109 -4.70 -3.68 -17.05
N VAL A 110 -5.12 -4.93 -16.98
CA VAL A 110 -6.05 -5.42 -15.95
C VAL A 110 -5.24 -6.12 -14.88
N VAL A 111 -5.48 -5.78 -13.61
CA VAL A 111 -4.87 -6.44 -12.46
C VAL A 111 -5.49 -7.83 -12.29
N GLU A 112 -4.62 -8.83 -12.12
CA GLU A 112 -4.99 -10.24 -12.01
C GLU A 112 -4.73 -10.84 -10.64
N GLU A 113 -4.01 -10.14 -9.77
CA GLU A 113 -3.81 -10.52 -8.38
C GLU A 113 -3.47 -9.26 -7.58
N ALA A 114 -3.88 -9.21 -6.32
CA ALA A 114 -3.52 -8.17 -5.38
C ALA A 114 -3.52 -8.73 -3.96
N ASP A 115 -2.57 -8.28 -3.15
CA ASP A 115 -2.51 -8.56 -1.71
C ASP A 115 -2.81 -7.28 -0.91
N GLU A 116 -2.33 -7.18 0.33
CA GLU A 116 -2.57 -6.02 1.19
C GLU A 116 -2.01 -4.70 0.61
N TYR A 117 -0.96 -4.74 -0.21
CA TYR A 117 -0.27 -3.53 -0.67
C TYR A 117 0.06 -3.50 -2.16
N ASP A 118 0.36 -4.66 -2.74
CA ASP A 118 0.94 -4.84 -4.07
C ASP A 118 -0.08 -5.48 -5.05
N MET A 119 0.23 -5.37 -6.34
CA MET A 119 -0.61 -5.89 -7.43
C MET A 119 0.24 -6.61 -8.48
N TRP A 120 -0.36 -7.59 -9.17
CA TRP A 120 0.31 -8.34 -10.22
C TRP A 120 -0.54 -8.47 -11.48
N ARG A 121 0.18 -8.62 -12.59
CA ARG A 121 -0.33 -9.06 -13.88
C ARG A 121 0.66 -10.02 -14.50
N HIS A 122 0.20 -11.23 -14.79
CA HIS A 122 1.01 -12.26 -15.44
C HIS A 122 0.77 -12.19 -16.94
N LEU A 123 1.80 -11.93 -17.74
CA LEU A 123 1.67 -12.11 -19.19
C LEU A 123 1.77 -13.61 -19.47
N LEU A 124 0.64 -14.23 -19.84
CA LEU A 124 0.64 -15.62 -20.30
C LEU A 124 1.60 -15.73 -21.49
N HIS A 125 2.56 -16.65 -21.39
CA HIS A 125 3.34 -17.09 -22.54
C HIS A 125 2.37 -17.70 -23.57
N GLU A 126 2.20 -17.04 -24.72
CA GLU A 126 1.72 -17.71 -25.94
C GLU A 126 2.81 -18.62 -26.52
#